data_AF-A0A7J5YKV8-F1
#
_entry.id   AF-A0A7J5YKV8-F1
#
_cell.length_a   1.000
_cell.length_b   1.000
_cell.length_c   1.000
_cell.angle_alpha   90.00
_cell.angle_beta   90.00
_cell.angle_gamma   90.00
#
_symmetry.space_group_name_H-M   'P 1'
#
loop_
_entity.id
_entity.type
_entity.pdbx_description
1 polymer ?
#
loop_
_entity_poly.entity_id
_entity_poly.type
_entity_poly.pdbx_seq_one_letter_code
_entity_poly.pdbx_strand_id
1 'polypeptide(L)'
;MLQCDVVLYNISESTSEQQVEDATWAITGKRESEQADYLVYGLKHTLVSVPKDVRLLLFSFTSLYVALHAEMENFKSRKTFILVSSVMTWAMTKSQNPEETNVLLTEEEFRRRRPHPNFKTHHNLEKLVLELGKGKKSKLTGYVVACGLQYGKGENLFHYFFKVSWLMQMPQVPLFGQGTNHIPMIHVFDLGRVIQNIIELRPKTKYILAVDDSKNTLEEIVKMISDTLGPGEINLLSDQDAIPMKAFKPEELEYLNISLRLDGFVIKDSFSLAWTSVAGMVENMANIVEEYQNTGSYLICVVGPPAVGKTTVSEKLCNHYQIHHIRIKEVIEEKITQLKEIVDGVDPESVSEDVAAAAAQKQLDNYNNSMDMNAGRLADHLVSDILQEKLNSPPCRNQGFVLDGFPKTYEQGKLIFSEEDPENQDLMIKAPLYIKKITPEHVFALNATDGFLTQRARGLPQSVAEEMRYTEEEFSSRLTRYRELSAAEKTLLDYFDELEIHPEHIDVTTDDPEYADVVKKITELVGVPKNYGLSREEQEEEDRNKEEERKQKESELHDAHSLPLRNYLMKYVMPSLTAAMTECTRIKPEDPVDFLVIRKQTLDLLLNMLNIFYGKTNKNDEEITR
;
A
#
# COMPACT_ATOMS: atom_id res chain seq x y z
N MET A 1 1.01 -26.30 -25.65
CA MET A 1 -0.44 -26.44 -25.98
C MET A 1 -0.87 -27.88 -26.20
N LEU A 2 -0.37 -28.60 -27.21
CA LEU A 2 -0.84 -29.98 -27.51
C LEU A 2 -0.57 -31.00 -26.39
N GLN A 3 0.38 -30.71 -25.50
CA GLN A 3 0.70 -31.53 -24.33
C GLN A 3 -0.19 -31.25 -23.11
N CYS A 4 -0.85 -30.08 -23.04
CA CYS A 4 -1.61 -29.66 -21.86
C CYS A 4 -3.08 -30.11 -21.94
N ASP A 5 -3.65 -30.54 -20.82
CA ASP A 5 -5.05 -31.01 -20.77
C ASP A 5 -6.05 -29.89 -20.47
N VAL A 6 -5.59 -28.77 -19.90
CA VAL A 6 -6.40 -27.58 -19.63
C VAL A 6 -5.72 -26.34 -20.20
N VAL A 7 -6.50 -25.53 -20.93
CA VAL A 7 -6.11 -24.22 -21.43
C VAL A 7 -7.02 -23.19 -20.80
N LEU A 8 -6.45 -22.27 -20.03
CA LEU A 8 -7.16 -21.13 -19.44
C LEU A 8 -6.78 -19.86 -20.23
N TYR A 9 -7.76 -19.10 -20.70
CA TYR A 9 -7.54 -17.85 -21.42
C TYR A 9 -8.35 -16.74 -20.75
N ASN A 10 -7.68 -15.73 -20.18
CA ASN A 10 -8.34 -14.65 -19.46
C ASN A 10 -8.43 -13.34 -20.28
N ILE A 11 -9.64 -12.84 -20.46
CA ILE A 11 -9.98 -11.57 -21.12
C ILE A 11 -10.90 -10.68 -20.28
N SER A 12 -11.14 -10.99 -19.00
CA SER A 12 -12.14 -10.27 -18.19
C SER A 12 -11.74 -8.84 -17.89
N GLU A 13 -10.44 -8.61 -17.63
CA GLU A 13 -9.83 -7.32 -17.30
C GLU A 13 -8.33 -7.36 -17.64
N SER A 14 -7.66 -6.20 -17.66
CA SER A 14 -6.19 -6.16 -17.77
C SER A 14 -5.54 -6.60 -16.46
N THR A 15 -5.36 -7.91 -16.31
CA THR A 15 -4.86 -8.56 -15.10
C THR A 15 -3.39 -8.21 -14.85
N SER A 16 -3.04 -7.88 -13.60
CA SER A 16 -1.64 -7.67 -13.21
C SER A 16 -0.87 -8.99 -13.20
N GLU A 17 0.46 -8.92 -13.28
CA GLU A 17 1.33 -10.12 -13.24
C GLU A 17 1.19 -10.86 -11.90
N GLN A 18 1.13 -10.11 -10.80
CA GLN A 18 0.88 -10.64 -9.46
C GLN A 18 -0.48 -11.33 -9.34
N GLN A 19 -1.56 -10.75 -9.89
CA GLN A 19 -2.88 -11.37 -9.85
C GLN A 19 -2.95 -12.66 -10.68
N VAL A 20 -2.19 -12.74 -11.79
CA VAL A 20 -2.06 -13.98 -12.58
C VAL A 20 -1.25 -15.02 -11.82
N GLU A 21 -0.19 -14.63 -11.12
CA GLU A 21 0.58 -15.53 -10.26
C GLU A 21 -0.24 -16.02 -9.08
N ASP A 22 -0.97 -15.15 -8.38
CA ASP A 22 -1.84 -15.48 -7.25
C ASP A 22 -3.01 -16.36 -7.69
N ALA A 23 -3.62 -16.07 -8.85
CA ALA A 23 -4.66 -16.93 -9.42
C ALA A 23 -4.08 -18.28 -9.86
N THR A 24 -2.87 -18.31 -10.43
CA THR A 24 -2.19 -19.56 -10.79
C THR A 24 -1.84 -20.37 -9.55
N TRP A 25 -1.38 -19.71 -8.48
CA TRP A 25 -1.15 -20.31 -7.18
C TRP A 25 -2.44 -20.86 -6.57
N ALA A 26 -3.54 -20.09 -6.61
CA ALA A 26 -4.84 -20.54 -6.13
C ALA A 26 -5.35 -21.78 -6.89
N ILE A 27 -5.06 -21.88 -8.19
CA ILE A 27 -5.41 -23.04 -9.01
C ILE A 27 -4.49 -24.25 -8.72
N THR A 28 -3.23 -24.03 -8.35
CA THR A 28 -2.20 -25.09 -8.22
C THR A 28 -1.89 -25.52 -6.78
N GLY A 29 -2.20 -24.69 -5.77
CA GLY A 29 -1.78 -24.80 -4.37
C GLY A 29 -2.31 -26.00 -3.58
N LYS A 30 -3.06 -26.91 -4.22
CA LYS A 30 -3.50 -28.19 -3.62
C LYS A 30 -2.86 -29.44 -4.23
N ARG A 31 -2.03 -29.34 -5.27
CA ARG A 31 -1.46 -30.51 -5.96
C ARG A 31 0.05 -30.64 -5.73
N GLU A 32 0.45 -31.20 -4.61
CA GLU A 32 1.80 -31.77 -4.48
C GLU A 32 1.94 -33.16 -5.15
N SER A 33 0.87 -33.75 -5.71
CA SER A 33 0.91 -35.19 -6.05
C SER A 33 0.31 -35.68 -7.38
N GLU A 34 -0.29 -34.86 -8.25
CA GLU A 34 -0.80 -35.38 -9.55
C GLU A 34 -0.57 -34.45 -10.74
N GLN A 35 0.27 -34.93 -11.67
CA GLN A 35 0.55 -34.41 -13.02
C GLN A 35 -0.75 -34.15 -13.80
N ALA A 36 -1.20 -32.90 -13.81
CA ALA A 36 -1.97 -32.36 -14.93
C ALA A 36 -1.15 -31.19 -15.50
N ASP A 37 -0.78 -31.26 -16.77
CA ASP A 37 -0.06 -30.18 -17.44
C ASP A 37 -1.04 -29.04 -17.73
N TYR A 38 -0.95 -27.95 -16.97
CA TYR A 38 -1.76 -26.73 -17.13
C TYR A 38 -1.06 -25.72 -18.03
N LEU A 39 -1.83 -25.01 -18.85
CA LEU A 39 -1.35 -23.83 -19.58
C LEU A 39 -2.28 -22.66 -19.33
N VAL A 40 -1.81 -21.68 -18.57
CA VAL A 40 -2.52 -20.43 -18.27
C VAL A 40 -2.02 -19.34 -19.20
N TYR A 41 -2.90 -18.79 -20.03
CA TYR A 41 -2.66 -17.58 -20.81
C TYR A 41 -3.35 -16.39 -20.14
N GLY A 42 -2.54 -15.49 -19.57
CA GLY A 42 -2.93 -14.14 -19.18
C GLY A 42 -2.38 -13.10 -20.17
N LEU A 43 -2.94 -11.89 -20.15
CA LEU A 43 -2.64 -10.76 -21.04
C LEU A 43 -1.16 -10.33 -21.14
N LYS A 44 -0.22 -10.89 -20.35
CA LYS A 44 1.20 -10.46 -20.32
C LYS A 44 2.26 -11.48 -20.72
N HIS A 45 1.95 -12.76 -20.94
CA HIS A 45 2.98 -13.71 -21.44
C HIS A 45 2.62 -14.31 -22.80
N THR A 46 2.90 -13.54 -23.84
CA THR A 46 3.61 -14.11 -24.99
C THR A 46 5.06 -13.67 -24.82
N LEU A 47 6.00 -14.62 -24.70
CA LEU A 47 7.40 -14.33 -24.99
C LEU A 47 7.43 -13.59 -26.33
N VAL A 48 8.06 -12.41 -26.35
CA VAL A 48 8.02 -11.35 -27.38
C VAL A 48 7.03 -10.23 -27.05
N SER A 49 7.60 -9.07 -26.74
CA SER A 49 6.94 -7.76 -26.64
C SER A 49 5.88 -7.52 -27.72
N VAL A 50 4.60 -7.40 -27.35
CA VAL A 50 3.54 -6.91 -28.25
C VAL A 50 2.59 -5.97 -27.49
N PRO A 51 2.12 -4.85 -28.07
CA PRO A 51 1.49 -3.73 -27.36
C PRO A 51 0.00 -3.92 -27.00
N LYS A 52 -0.51 -3.00 -26.16
CA LYS A 52 -1.81 -2.89 -25.47
C LYS A 52 -3.10 -2.86 -26.34
N ASP A 53 -3.08 -3.35 -27.57
CA ASP A 53 -4.15 -3.07 -28.55
C ASP A 53 -5.15 -4.24 -28.73
N VAL A 54 -6.45 -4.00 -28.47
CA VAL A 54 -7.55 -5.00 -28.50
C VAL A 54 -7.72 -5.64 -29.89
N ARG A 55 -7.25 -4.98 -30.96
CA ARG A 55 -7.27 -5.51 -32.33
C ARG A 55 -6.29 -6.67 -32.54
N LEU A 56 -5.19 -6.75 -31.77
CA LEU A 56 -4.22 -7.84 -31.85
C LEU A 56 -4.64 -9.06 -31.00
N LEU A 57 -5.48 -8.87 -29.97
CA LEU A 57 -6.12 -9.96 -29.20
C LEU A 57 -6.99 -10.86 -30.08
N LEU A 58 -7.70 -10.27 -31.04
CA LEU A 58 -8.47 -11.04 -32.01
C LEU A 58 -7.53 -11.90 -32.87
N PHE A 59 -6.35 -11.39 -33.22
CA PHE A 59 -5.41 -12.09 -34.09
C PHE A 59 -4.73 -13.27 -33.37
N SER A 60 -4.31 -13.08 -32.11
CA SER A 60 -3.73 -14.16 -31.29
C SER A 60 -4.76 -15.24 -30.94
N PHE A 61 -5.98 -14.85 -30.51
CA PHE A 61 -7.03 -15.81 -30.22
C PHE A 61 -7.55 -16.50 -31.48
N THR A 62 -7.75 -15.79 -32.59
CA THR A 62 -8.22 -16.43 -33.84
C THR A 62 -7.18 -17.43 -34.34
N SER A 63 -5.89 -17.11 -34.22
CA SER A 63 -4.81 -18.06 -34.55
C SER A 63 -4.81 -19.27 -33.60
N LEU A 64 -4.98 -19.04 -32.30
CA LEU A 64 -5.12 -20.09 -31.28
C LEU A 64 -6.33 -20.99 -31.54
N TYR A 65 -7.48 -20.38 -31.81
CA TYR A 65 -8.73 -21.03 -32.14
C TYR A 65 -8.58 -21.88 -33.40
N VAL A 66 -8.01 -21.33 -34.47
CA VAL A 66 -7.75 -22.05 -35.72
C VAL A 66 -6.80 -23.22 -35.48
N ALA A 67 -5.72 -23.03 -34.72
CA ALA A 67 -4.77 -24.10 -34.39
C ALA A 67 -5.40 -25.21 -33.54
N LEU A 68 -6.15 -24.85 -32.49
CA LEU A 68 -6.87 -25.81 -31.65
C LEU A 68 -7.92 -26.58 -32.45
N HIS A 69 -8.65 -25.88 -33.32
CA HIS A 69 -9.68 -26.47 -34.17
C HIS A 69 -9.09 -27.41 -35.24
N ALA A 70 -7.94 -27.05 -35.82
CA ALA A 70 -7.23 -27.88 -36.79
C ALA A 70 -6.70 -29.19 -36.17
N GLU A 71 -6.29 -29.15 -34.90
CA GLU A 71 -5.69 -30.30 -34.21
C GLU A 71 -6.71 -31.14 -33.40
N MET A 72 -8.01 -30.82 -33.44
CA MET A 72 -9.03 -31.49 -32.62
C MET A 72 -9.07 -33.02 -32.78
N GLU A 73 -8.78 -33.51 -33.99
CA GLU A 73 -8.79 -34.94 -34.31
C GLU A 73 -7.53 -35.67 -33.80
N ASN A 74 -6.43 -34.94 -33.60
CA ASN A 74 -5.12 -35.46 -33.21
C ASN A 74 -4.92 -35.50 -31.69
N PHE A 75 -5.87 -35.02 -30.89
CA PHE A 75 -5.75 -35.02 -29.43
C PHE A 75 -5.70 -36.44 -28.86
N LYS A 76 -4.66 -36.74 -28.08
CA LYS A 76 -4.50 -38.05 -27.42
C LYS A 76 -5.47 -38.20 -26.22
N SER A 77 -5.66 -37.12 -25.47
CA SER A 77 -6.52 -37.01 -24.27
C SER A 77 -7.69 -36.05 -24.51
N ARG A 78 -8.64 -36.02 -23.56
CA ARG A 78 -9.66 -34.96 -23.52
C ARG A 78 -9.02 -33.66 -23.06
N LYS A 79 -9.34 -32.56 -23.74
CA LYS A 79 -8.85 -31.22 -23.44
C LYS A 79 -10.00 -30.30 -23.02
N THR A 80 -9.73 -29.44 -22.06
CA THR A 80 -10.66 -28.42 -21.56
C THR A 80 -10.12 -27.04 -21.92
N PHE A 81 -10.94 -26.21 -22.54
CA PHE A 81 -10.64 -24.81 -22.80
C PHE A 81 -11.58 -23.95 -21.94
N ILE A 82 -11.05 -23.07 -21.11
CA ILE A 82 -11.80 -22.18 -20.23
C ILE A 82 -11.49 -20.74 -20.63
N LEU A 83 -12.51 -20.02 -21.07
CA LEU A 83 -12.45 -18.57 -21.31
C LEU A 83 -12.96 -17.84 -20.07
N VAL A 84 -12.11 -17.07 -19.41
CA VAL A 84 -12.54 -16.11 -18.37
C VAL A 84 -12.85 -14.80 -19.09
N SER A 85 -14.12 -14.42 -19.07
CA SER A 85 -14.69 -13.25 -19.73
C SER A 85 -15.30 -12.31 -18.70
N SER A 86 -15.76 -11.14 -19.15
CA SER A 86 -16.30 -10.09 -18.29
C SER A 86 -17.83 -10.07 -18.31
N VAL A 87 -18.45 -9.73 -17.17
CA VAL A 87 -19.86 -9.33 -17.06
C VAL A 87 -20.23 -8.12 -17.93
N MET A 88 -19.26 -7.37 -18.47
CA MET A 88 -19.51 -6.34 -19.47
C MET A 88 -20.18 -6.87 -20.75
N THR A 89 -20.14 -8.18 -21.01
CA THR A 89 -20.93 -8.81 -22.09
C THR A 89 -22.44 -8.87 -21.79
N TRP A 90 -22.85 -8.48 -20.58
CA TRP A 90 -24.22 -8.34 -20.12
C TRP A 90 -24.67 -6.90 -19.91
N ALA A 91 -23.77 -5.90 -19.97
CA ALA A 91 -24.02 -4.53 -19.51
C ALA A 91 -25.28 -3.85 -20.08
N MET A 92 -25.71 -4.18 -21.29
CA MET A 92 -26.89 -3.57 -21.94
C MET A 92 -28.15 -4.46 -21.87
N THR A 93 -28.11 -5.50 -21.06
CA THR A 93 -29.20 -6.45 -20.86
C THR A 93 -30.23 -5.83 -19.92
N LYS A 94 -31.49 -5.77 -20.36
CA LYS A 94 -32.60 -5.28 -19.54
C LYS A 94 -33.36 -6.45 -18.93
N SER A 95 -33.89 -6.26 -17.72
CA SER A 95 -34.86 -7.18 -17.11
C SER A 95 -36.09 -7.35 -18.02
N GLN A 96 -36.70 -8.53 -17.98
CA GLN A 96 -37.86 -8.88 -18.80
C GLN A 96 -39.09 -8.03 -18.45
N ASN A 97 -39.17 -7.54 -17.20
CA ASN A 97 -40.26 -6.71 -16.69
C ASN A 97 -39.71 -5.35 -16.23
N PRO A 98 -39.91 -4.26 -16.99
CA PRO A 98 -39.47 -2.91 -16.61
C PRO A 98 -40.10 -2.39 -15.32
N GLU A 99 -41.22 -2.95 -14.89
CA GLU A 99 -41.92 -2.60 -13.65
C GLU A 99 -41.45 -3.42 -12.43
N GLU A 100 -40.73 -4.53 -12.64
CA GLU A 100 -40.13 -5.34 -11.56
C GLU A 100 -38.62 -5.09 -11.50
N THR A 101 -38.22 -4.05 -10.78
CA THR A 101 -36.83 -3.61 -10.60
C THR A 101 -35.93 -4.62 -9.85
N ASN A 102 -36.49 -5.75 -9.38
CA ASN A 102 -35.80 -6.71 -8.51
C ASN A 102 -35.49 -8.08 -9.15
N VAL A 103 -35.75 -8.27 -10.46
CA VAL A 103 -35.45 -9.57 -11.11
C VAL A 103 -33.94 -9.74 -11.32
N LEU A 104 -33.39 -10.83 -10.77
CA LEU A 104 -31.99 -11.22 -10.93
C LEU A 104 -31.77 -11.93 -12.28
N LEU A 105 -30.70 -11.57 -12.99
CA LEU A 105 -30.32 -12.24 -14.23
C LEU A 105 -29.44 -13.46 -13.92
N THR A 106 -29.76 -14.61 -14.51
CA THR A 106 -29.02 -15.88 -14.32
C THR A 106 -28.38 -16.35 -15.62
N GLU A 107 -27.50 -17.36 -15.55
CA GLU A 107 -26.84 -17.91 -16.73
C GLU A 107 -27.80 -18.56 -17.73
N GLU A 108 -29.02 -18.92 -17.32
CA GLU A 108 -30.03 -19.47 -18.24
C GLU A 108 -30.42 -18.46 -19.32
N GLU A 109 -30.37 -17.17 -18.98
CA GLU A 109 -30.74 -16.07 -19.86
C GLU A 109 -29.60 -15.61 -20.77
N PHE A 110 -28.43 -16.25 -20.70
CA PHE A 110 -27.23 -15.79 -21.42
C PHE A 110 -27.46 -15.61 -22.92
N ARG A 111 -28.35 -16.38 -23.55
CA ARG A 111 -28.66 -16.24 -24.99
C ARG A 111 -29.29 -14.90 -25.36
N ARG A 112 -29.95 -14.23 -24.40
CA ARG A 112 -30.65 -12.94 -24.60
C ARG A 112 -29.80 -11.73 -24.19
N ARG A 113 -28.61 -11.97 -23.62
CA ARG A 113 -27.71 -10.91 -23.13
C ARG A 113 -27.30 -9.94 -24.24
N ARG A 114 -27.08 -8.68 -23.87
CA ARG A 114 -26.58 -7.63 -24.75
C ARG A 114 -25.29 -7.04 -24.19
N PRO A 115 -24.17 -7.11 -24.94
CA PRO A 115 -22.90 -6.57 -24.48
C PRO A 115 -22.87 -5.04 -24.57
N HIS A 116 -22.00 -4.44 -23.76
CA HIS A 116 -21.59 -3.05 -23.96
C HIS A 116 -21.00 -2.86 -25.38
N PRO A 117 -21.15 -1.68 -26.03
CA PRO A 117 -20.60 -1.44 -27.37
C PRO A 117 -19.13 -1.77 -27.54
N ASN A 118 -18.30 -1.51 -26.52
CA ASN A 118 -16.86 -1.81 -26.53
C ASN A 118 -16.54 -3.29 -26.26
N PHE A 119 -17.52 -4.07 -25.80
CA PHE A 119 -17.36 -5.48 -25.43
C PHE A 119 -18.01 -6.44 -26.43
N LYS A 120 -18.40 -5.96 -27.62
CA LYS A 120 -18.89 -6.82 -28.71
C LYS A 120 -17.88 -7.90 -29.11
N THR A 121 -16.59 -7.58 -29.05
CA THR A 121 -15.50 -8.53 -29.33
C THR A 121 -15.48 -9.68 -28.34
N HIS A 122 -15.52 -9.36 -27.04
CA HIS A 122 -15.60 -10.35 -25.95
C HIS A 122 -16.81 -11.28 -26.16
N HIS A 123 -17.98 -10.72 -26.43
CA HIS A 123 -19.19 -11.49 -26.71
C HIS A 123 -19.06 -12.46 -27.91
N ASN A 124 -18.37 -12.04 -28.97
CA ASN A 124 -18.13 -12.91 -30.13
C ASN A 124 -17.15 -14.04 -29.79
N LEU A 125 -16.12 -13.76 -29.00
CA LEU A 125 -15.18 -14.78 -28.50
C LEU A 125 -15.89 -15.82 -27.64
N GLU A 126 -16.78 -15.39 -26.74
CA GLU A 126 -17.60 -16.31 -25.93
C GLU A 126 -18.42 -17.27 -26.82
N LYS A 127 -19.02 -16.77 -27.91
CA LYS A 127 -19.76 -17.63 -28.85
C LYS A 127 -18.87 -18.67 -29.52
N LEU A 128 -17.69 -18.27 -29.98
CA LEU A 128 -16.73 -19.18 -30.60
C LEU A 128 -16.31 -20.29 -29.64
N VAL A 129 -16.03 -19.94 -28.37
CA VAL A 129 -15.66 -20.93 -27.35
C VAL A 129 -16.80 -21.89 -27.03
N LEU A 130 -18.05 -21.41 -26.97
CA LEU A 130 -19.22 -22.27 -26.78
C LEU A 130 -19.51 -23.17 -27.98
N GLU A 131 -19.02 -22.83 -29.17
CA GLU A 131 -19.09 -23.69 -30.34
C GLU A 131 -18.01 -24.78 -30.33
N LEU A 132 -16.90 -24.57 -29.61
CA LEU A 132 -15.90 -25.61 -29.40
C LEU A 132 -16.54 -26.83 -28.72
N GLY A 133 -16.45 -27.97 -29.40
CA GLY A 133 -16.91 -29.24 -28.85
C GLY A 133 -18.38 -29.60 -29.11
N LYS A 134 -19.12 -28.84 -29.92
CA LYS A 134 -20.50 -29.22 -30.35
C LYS A 134 -20.57 -30.47 -31.24
N GLY A 135 -19.44 -31.06 -31.64
CA GLY A 135 -19.37 -32.33 -32.36
C GLY A 135 -19.38 -33.55 -31.44
N LYS A 136 -20.21 -34.57 -31.75
CA LYS A 136 -20.37 -35.82 -30.97
C LYS A 136 -19.08 -36.63 -30.73
N LYS A 137 -17.95 -36.28 -31.37
CA LYS A 137 -16.63 -36.93 -31.23
C LYS A 137 -15.51 -35.99 -30.78
N SER A 138 -15.83 -34.75 -30.39
CA SER A 138 -14.81 -33.79 -29.96
C SER A 138 -14.17 -34.23 -28.64
N LYS A 139 -12.84 -34.33 -28.63
CA LYS A 139 -12.05 -34.45 -27.39
C LYS A 139 -11.85 -33.10 -26.70
N LEU A 140 -12.29 -31.99 -27.31
CA LEU A 140 -12.19 -30.63 -26.77
C LEU A 140 -13.55 -30.17 -26.21
N THR A 141 -13.55 -29.60 -25.01
CA THR A 141 -14.72 -28.96 -24.39
C THR A 141 -14.41 -27.51 -24.07
N GLY A 142 -15.23 -26.57 -24.56
CA GLY A 142 -15.15 -25.15 -24.21
C GLY A 142 -16.07 -24.78 -23.04
N TYR A 143 -15.57 -23.95 -22.13
CA TYR A 143 -16.30 -23.29 -21.07
C TYR A 143 -16.08 -21.77 -21.15
N VAL A 144 -17.12 -21.02 -20.83
CA VAL A 144 -17.08 -19.57 -20.66
C VAL A 144 -17.46 -19.24 -19.22
N VAL A 145 -16.61 -18.50 -18.54
CA VAL A 145 -16.83 -17.98 -17.19
C VAL A 145 -16.94 -16.47 -17.30
N ALA A 146 -18.15 -15.91 -17.18
CA ALA A 146 -18.34 -14.47 -17.11
C ALA A 146 -18.20 -14.02 -15.65
N CYS A 147 -17.08 -13.40 -15.30
CA CYS A 147 -16.80 -12.98 -13.93
C CYS A 147 -17.21 -11.53 -13.69
N GLY A 148 -17.62 -11.24 -12.44
CA GLY A 148 -17.77 -9.88 -11.93
C GLY A 148 -16.45 -9.11 -11.91
N LEU A 149 -16.52 -7.83 -11.54
CA LEU A 149 -15.32 -7.03 -11.27
C LEU A 149 -14.51 -7.67 -10.14
N GLN A 150 -13.20 -7.72 -10.30
CA GLN A 150 -12.32 -8.46 -9.40
C GLN A 150 -11.81 -7.57 -8.26
N TYR A 151 -11.79 -8.12 -7.05
CA TYR A 151 -11.24 -7.48 -5.85
C TYR A 151 -10.45 -8.47 -4.98
N GLY A 152 -9.69 -7.96 -4.02
CA GLY A 152 -8.85 -8.75 -3.10
C GLY A 152 -7.42 -8.99 -3.62
N LYS A 153 -6.46 -9.13 -2.69
CA LYS A 153 -5.01 -9.24 -2.96
C LYS A 153 -4.46 -8.17 -3.94
N GLY A 154 -5.04 -6.98 -3.89
CA GLY A 154 -4.73 -5.90 -4.82
C GLY A 154 -6.00 -5.41 -5.51
N GLU A 155 -6.50 -4.27 -5.04
CA GLU A 155 -7.76 -3.72 -5.52
C GLU A 155 -7.57 -3.13 -6.90
N ASN A 156 -8.25 -3.64 -7.93
CA ASN A 156 -8.06 -3.23 -9.32
C ASN A 156 -8.70 -1.85 -9.60
N LEU A 157 -9.95 -1.83 -10.07
CA LEU A 157 -10.72 -0.60 -10.25
C LEU A 157 -10.99 0.13 -8.92
N PHE A 158 -11.00 -0.59 -7.79
CA PHE A 158 -11.23 0.01 -6.48
C PHE A 158 -9.96 0.62 -5.86
N HIS A 159 -8.78 0.43 -6.48
CA HIS A 159 -7.50 0.98 -5.99
C HIS A 159 -7.61 2.47 -5.66
N TYR A 160 -8.22 3.24 -6.56
CA TYR A 160 -8.33 4.68 -6.42
C TYR A 160 -9.04 5.07 -5.11
N PHE A 161 -10.18 4.45 -4.83
CA PHE A 161 -10.96 4.73 -3.63
C PHE A 161 -10.20 4.35 -2.38
N PHE A 162 -9.53 3.19 -2.37
CA PHE A 162 -8.70 2.82 -1.24
C PHE A 162 -7.52 3.77 -1.06
N LYS A 163 -6.82 4.17 -2.14
CA LYS A 163 -5.67 5.07 -2.07
C LYS A 163 -6.05 6.44 -1.52
N VAL A 164 -7.14 7.03 -2.04
CA VAL A 164 -7.61 8.34 -1.56
C VAL A 164 -8.10 8.25 -0.11
N SER A 165 -8.81 7.18 0.24
CA SER A 165 -9.26 6.95 1.62
C SER A 165 -8.08 6.72 2.56
N TRP A 166 -7.10 5.92 2.14
CA TRP A 166 -5.89 5.62 2.90
C TRP A 166 -5.08 6.87 3.15
N LEU A 167 -4.81 7.69 2.13
CA LEU A 167 -3.98 8.87 2.26
C LEU A 167 -4.67 10.01 3.03
N MET A 168 -6.00 9.98 3.14
CA MET A 168 -6.83 11.00 3.81
C MET A 168 -6.51 12.45 3.41
N GLN A 169 -6.06 12.66 2.18
CA GLN A 169 -5.75 14.00 1.67
C GLN A 169 -7.00 14.86 1.49
N MET A 170 -8.17 14.22 1.42
CA MET A 170 -9.46 14.89 1.25
C MET A 170 -10.39 14.55 2.42
N PRO A 171 -11.16 15.53 2.91
CA PRO A 171 -12.07 15.32 4.04
C PRO A 171 -13.26 14.42 3.69
N GLN A 172 -13.52 14.23 2.39
CA GLN A 172 -14.59 13.37 1.87
C GLN A 172 -14.06 12.61 0.66
N VAL A 173 -14.38 11.32 0.57
CA VAL A 173 -13.95 10.46 -0.54
C VAL A 173 -14.82 10.75 -1.77
N PRO A 174 -14.24 11.03 -2.95
CA PRO A 174 -14.99 11.40 -4.14
C PRO A 174 -15.67 10.16 -4.73
N LEU A 175 -16.99 10.24 -4.87
CA LEU A 175 -17.82 9.27 -5.58
C LEU A 175 -18.21 9.88 -6.93
N PHE A 176 -17.83 9.25 -8.03
CA PHE A 176 -18.17 9.74 -9.37
C PHE A 176 -19.52 9.18 -9.80
N GLY A 177 -20.43 10.08 -10.15
CA GLY A 177 -21.79 9.74 -10.54
C GLY A 177 -22.75 9.67 -9.35
N GLN A 178 -23.89 9.03 -9.55
CA GLN A 178 -24.93 8.91 -8.51
C GLN A 178 -24.69 7.74 -7.54
N GLY A 179 -23.80 6.80 -7.88
CA GLY A 179 -23.48 5.64 -7.06
C GLY A 179 -24.59 4.60 -6.88
N THR A 180 -25.81 4.83 -7.37
CA THR A 180 -26.97 3.92 -7.22
C THR A 180 -26.91 2.64 -8.08
N ASN A 181 -25.92 2.56 -8.96
CA ASN A 181 -25.73 1.45 -9.86
C ASN A 181 -25.12 0.24 -9.13
N HIS A 182 -25.59 -0.96 -9.48
CA HIS A 182 -25.20 -2.20 -8.81
C HIS A 182 -24.01 -2.83 -9.52
N ILE A 183 -22.93 -3.07 -8.77
CA ILE A 183 -21.68 -3.57 -9.31
C ILE A 183 -21.58 -5.08 -9.01
N PRO A 184 -21.70 -5.98 -10.01
CA PRO A 184 -21.42 -7.40 -9.81
C PRO A 184 -19.93 -7.63 -9.65
N MET A 185 -19.53 -8.26 -8.54
CA MET A 185 -18.12 -8.45 -8.16
C MET A 185 -17.80 -9.91 -7.85
N ILE A 186 -16.51 -10.24 -7.76
CA ILE A 186 -16.02 -11.51 -7.23
C ILE A 186 -14.59 -11.36 -6.67
N HIS A 187 -14.33 -11.99 -5.53
CA HIS A 187 -12.97 -12.05 -4.99
C HIS A 187 -12.05 -12.91 -5.87
N VAL A 188 -10.79 -12.50 -6.07
CA VAL A 188 -9.84 -13.21 -6.95
C VAL A 188 -9.65 -14.70 -6.58
N PHE A 189 -9.55 -15.03 -5.30
CA PHE A 189 -9.49 -16.43 -4.85
C PHE A 189 -10.76 -17.22 -5.14
N ASP A 190 -11.94 -16.60 -5.03
CA ASP A 190 -13.20 -17.28 -5.31
C ASP A 190 -13.35 -17.57 -6.80
N LEU A 191 -12.93 -16.64 -7.66
CA LEU A 191 -12.82 -16.89 -9.10
C LEU A 191 -11.88 -18.06 -9.41
N GLY A 192 -10.72 -18.13 -8.76
CA GLY A 192 -9.78 -19.26 -8.88
C GLY A 192 -10.42 -20.60 -8.50
N ARG A 193 -11.19 -20.64 -7.40
CA ARG A 193 -11.89 -21.84 -6.94
C ARG A 193 -13.04 -22.26 -7.87
N VAL A 194 -13.73 -21.31 -8.48
CA VAL A 194 -14.74 -21.57 -9.53
C VAL A 194 -14.07 -22.27 -10.71
N ILE A 195 -12.94 -21.76 -11.18
CA ILE A 195 -12.17 -22.36 -12.28
C ILE A 195 -11.70 -23.78 -11.91
N GLN A 196 -11.20 -23.98 -10.69
CA GLN A 196 -10.80 -25.29 -10.20
C GLN A 196 -11.98 -26.29 -10.23
N ASN A 197 -13.16 -25.89 -9.75
CA ASN A 197 -14.35 -26.75 -9.77
C ASN A 197 -14.80 -27.09 -11.19
N ILE A 198 -14.67 -26.18 -12.16
CA ILE A 198 -14.95 -26.46 -13.58
C ILE A 198 -14.02 -27.55 -14.11
N ILE A 199 -12.73 -27.49 -13.75
CA ILE A 199 -11.71 -28.45 -14.19
C ILE A 199 -12.01 -29.83 -13.62
N GLU A 200 -12.37 -29.91 -12.34
CA GLU A 200 -12.61 -31.14 -11.59
C GLU A 200 -13.96 -31.78 -11.93
N LEU A 201 -15.04 -31.01 -11.81
CA LEU A 201 -16.42 -31.52 -11.93
C LEU A 201 -16.91 -31.59 -13.38
N ARG A 202 -16.33 -30.78 -14.28
CA ARG A 202 -16.68 -30.71 -15.71
C ARG A 202 -18.19 -30.58 -15.92
N PRO A 203 -18.81 -29.46 -15.47
CA PRO A 203 -20.25 -29.30 -15.47
C PRO A 203 -20.86 -29.40 -16.87
N LYS A 204 -22.15 -29.77 -16.91
CA LYS A 204 -22.93 -29.86 -18.16
C LYS A 204 -23.09 -28.47 -18.79
N THR A 205 -23.43 -27.47 -17.97
CA THR A 205 -23.54 -26.08 -18.38
C THR A 205 -22.18 -25.54 -18.78
N LYS A 206 -22.10 -24.92 -19.96
CA LYS A 206 -20.85 -24.41 -20.54
C LYS A 206 -20.63 -22.92 -20.34
N TYR A 207 -21.69 -22.20 -19.95
CA TYR A 207 -21.64 -20.79 -19.60
C TYR A 207 -21.91 -20.66 -18.11
N ILE A 208 -20.98 -20.07 -17.38
CA ILE A 208 -21.01 -19.96 -15.91
C ILE A 208 -20.80 -18.49 -15.56
N LEU A 209 -21.59 -17.97 -14.63
CA LEU A 209 -21.44 -16.62 -14.12
C LEU A 209 -20.76 -16.70 -12.76
N ALA A 210 -19.60 -16.07 -12.66
CA ALA A 210 -18.79 -16.04 -11.44
C ALA A 210 -18.91 -14.68 -10.76
N VAL A 211 -19.91 -14.57 -9.89
CA VAL A 211 -20.16 -13.39 -9.05
C VAL A 211 -20.40 -13.85 -7.61
N ASP A 212 -20.11 -12.98 -6.65
CA ASP A 212 -20.51 -13.16 -5.27
C ASP A 212 -22.00 -12.86 -5.05
N ASP A 213 -22.48 -13.09 -3.83
CA ASP A 213 -23.89 -12.91 -3.48
C ASP A 213 -24.26 -11.47 -3.17
N SER A 214 -23.26 -10.58 -3.14
CA SER A 214 -23.51 -9.17 -2.90
C SER A 214 -24.30 -8.54 -4.04
N LYS A 215 -25.09 -7.54 -3.67
CA LYS A 215 -25.84 -6.70 -4.61
C LYS A 215 -25.62 -5.24 -4.21
N ASN A 216 -24.37 -4.92 -3.89
CA ASN A 216 -24.03 -3.59 -3.41
C ASN A 216 -24.04 -2.57 -4.54
N THR A 217 -24.43 -1.36 -4.17
CA THR A 217 -24.29 -0.19 -5.04
C THR A 217 -22.85 0.33 -4.99
N LEU A 218 -22.44 1.10 -6.00
CA LEU A 218 -21.13 1.76 -5.96
C LEU A 218 -21.00 2.69 -4.75
N GLU A 219 -22.08 3.37 -4.36
CA GLU A 219 -22.13 4.21 -3.16
C GLU A 219 -21.84 3.40 -1.89
N GLU A 220 -22.52 2.27 -1.69
CA GLU A 220 -22.32 1.39 -0.52
C GLU A 220 -20.87 0.88 -0.45
N ILE A 221 -20.29 0.51 -1.60
CA ILE A 221 -18.90 0.06 -1.68
C ILE A 221 -17.95 1.19 -1.26
N VAL A 222 -18.07 2.38 -1.87
CA VAL A 222 -17.17 3.51 -1.61
C VAL A 222 -17.36 4.04 -0.19
N LYS A 223 -18.59 4.07 0.33
CA LYS A 223 -18.89 4.42 1.71
C LYS A 223 -18.21 3.45 2.67
N MET A 224 -18.28 2.15 2.43
CA MET A 224 -17.63 1.18 3.31
C MET A 224 -16.10 1.28 3.27
N ILE A 225 -15.51 1.57 2.10
CA ILE A 225 -14.08 1.88 1.99
C ILE A 225 -13.74 3.12 2.82
N SER A 226 -14.53 4.19 2.71
CA SER A 226 -14.33 5.43 3.46
C SER A 226 -14.45 5.22 4.97
N ASP A 227 -15.46 4.47 5.43
CA ASP A 227 -15.69 4.18 6.86
C ASP A 227 -14.57 3.32 7.46
N THR A 228 -13.96 2.43 6.67
CA THR A 228 -12.93 1.50 7.15
C THR A 228 -11.51 2.09 7.07
N LEU A 229 -11.20 2.81 5.99
CA LEU A 229 -9.85 3.29 5.70
C LEU A 229 -9.65 4.79 5.85
N GLY A 230 -10.72 5.59 5.70
CA GLY A 230 -10.64 7.02 5.50
C GLY A 230 -11.55 7.81 6.45
N PRO A 231 -12.08 8.96 5.98
CA PRO A 231 -12.80 9.91 6.82
C PRO A 231 -14.26 9.51 7.11
N GLY A 232 -14.74 8.39 6.58
CA GLY A 232 -16.15 7.98 6.63
C GLY A 232 -17.06 8.76 5.68
N GLU A 233 -16.78 10.02 5.37
CA GLU A 233 -17.66 10.81 4.50
C GLU A 233 -17.35 10.61 3.00
N ILE A 234 -18.39 10.76 2.16
CA ILE A 234 -18.31 10.70 0.69
C ILE A 234 -18.85 11.99 0.07
N ASN A 235 -18.33 12.37 -1.09
CA ASN A 235 -18.78 13.54 -1.85
C ASN A 235 -19.11 13.14 -3.28
N LEU A 236 -20.33 13.44 -3.74
CA LEU A 236 -20.76 13.16 -5.10
C LEU A 236 -20.17 14.17 -6.08
N LEU A 237 -19.44 13.67 -7.07
CA LEU A 237 -18.87 14.41 -8.19
C LEU A 237 -19.47 13.93 -9.51
N SER A 238 -19.33 14.72 -10.57
CA SER A 238 -19.77 14.28 -11.89
C SER A 238 -18.78 13.27 -12.48
N ASP A 239 -19.25 12.36 -13.34
CA ASP A 239 -18.37 11.42 -14.05
C ASP A 239 -17.30 12.14 -14.90
N GLN A 240 -17.57 13.39 -15.29
CA GLN A 240 -16.63 14.20 -16.06
C GLN A 240 -15.44 14.68 -15.23
N ASP A 241 -15.59 14.73 -13.91
CA ASP A 241 -14.52 15.17 -12.98
C ASP A 241 -13.48 14.06 -12.75
N ALA A 242 -13.84 12.80 -12.99
CA ALA A 242 -12.95 11.66 -12.79
C ALA A 242 -11.68 11.72 -13.65
N ILE A 243 -11.78 12.21 -14.89
CA ILE A 243 -10.64 12.26 -15.84
C ILE A 243 -9.67 13.40 -15.48
N PRO A 244 -10.11 14.66 -15.27
CA PRO A 244 -9.24 15.73 -14.79
C PRO A 244 -8.55 15.41 -13.46
N MET A 245 -9.24 14.71 -12.56
CA MET A 245 -8.68 14.25 -11.28
C MET A 245 -7.70 13.08 -11.43
N LYS A 246 -7.51 12.54 -12.65
CA LYS A 246 -6.72 11.33 -12.93
C LYS A 246 -7.15 10.15 -12.07
N ALA A 247 -8.45 10.09 -11.74
CA ALA A 247 -9.01 9.01 -10.94
C ALA A 247 -9.18 7.74 -11.78
N PHE A 248 -9.68 7.91 -13.01
CA PHE A 248 -10.02 6.81 -13.91
C PHE A 248 -9.80 7.18 -15.37
N LYS A 249 -9.46 6.18 -16.20
CA LYS A 249 -9.57 6.26 -17.65
C LYS A 249 -11.03 6.22 -18.10
N PRO A 250 -11.35 6.75 -19.31
CA PRO A 250 -12.69 6.61 -19.89
C PRO A 250 -13.18 5.15 -19.96
N GLU A 251 -12.30 4.20 -20.26
CA GLU A 251 -12.61 2.77 -20.35
C GLU A 251 -12.92 2.14 -18.97
N GLU A 252 -12.27 2.62 -17.92
CA GLU A 252 -12.44 2.15 -16.53
C GLU A 252 -13.77 2.66 -15.95
N LEU A 253 -14.15 3.89 -16.30
CA LEU A 253 -15.46 4.46 -15.96
C LEU A 253 -16.63 3.65 -16.55
N GLU A 254 -16.43 2.97 -17.70
CA GLU A 254 -17.48 2.11 -18.26
C GLU A 254 -17.80 0.91 -17.35
N TYR A 255 -16.79 0.36 -16.66
CA TYR A 255 -16.99 -0.71 -15.69
C TYR A 255 -17.70 -0.19 -14.44
N LEU A 256 -17.32 1.00 -13.94
CA LEU A 256 -17.96 1.60 -12.77
C LEU A 256 -19.39 2.09 -13.04
N ASN A 257 -19.77 2.31 -14.31
CA ASN A 257 -21.12 2.69 -14.71
C ASN A 257 -22.06 1.50 -14.96
N ILE A 258 -21.58 0.26 -14.79
CA ILE A 258 -22.42 -0.92 -14.94
C ILE A 258 -23.50 -0.92 -13.85
N SER A 259 -24.72 -1.35 -14.20
CA SER A 259 -25.78 -1.61 -13.24
C SER A 259 -26.43 -2.94 -13.56
N LEU A 260 -25.95 -3.99 -12.90
CA LEU A 260 -26.44 -5.35 -13.11
C LEU A 260 -26.61 -6.07 -11.77
N ARG A 261 -27.73 -6.77 -11.64
CA ARG A 261 -27.99 -7.70 -10.54
C ARG A 261 -27.97 -9.12 -11.09
N LEU A 262 -26.83 -9.78 -10.91
CA LEU A 262 -26.58 -11.11 -11.47
C LEU A 262 -26.60 -12.17 -10.35
N ASP A 263 -27.03 -13.38 -10.69
CA ASP A 263 -27.07 -14.52 -9.76
C ASP A 263 -26.45 -15.77 -10.40
N GLY A 264 -25.34 -16.22 -9.82
CA GLY A 264 -24.56 -17.37 -10.29
C GLY A 264 -25.16 -18.69 -9.79
N PHE A 265 -26.34 -19.04 -10.29
CA PHE A 265 -27.10 -20.20 -9.81
C PHE A 265 -26.31 -21.52 -9.93
N VAL A 266 -25.57 -21.69 -11.03
CA VAL A 266 -24.77 -22.90 -11.29
C VAL A 266 -23.73 -23.12 -10.21
N ILE A 267 -23.08 -22.04 -9.75
CA ILE A 267 -22.05 -22.12 -8.72
C ILE A 267 -22.66 -22.54 -7.39
N LYS A 268 -23.80 -21.96 -7.02
CA LYS A 268 -24.49 -22.24 -5.75
C LYS A 268 -25.00 -23.68 -5.67
N ASP A 269 -25.58 -24.17 -6.75
CA ASP A 269 -26.22 -25.49 -6.79
C ASP A 269 -25.22 -26.62 -7.01
N SER A 270 -24.24 -26.42 -7.90
CA SER A 270 -23.39 -27.51 -8.39
C SER A 270 -21.98 -27.56 -7.80
N PHE A 271 -21.47 -26.46 -7.20
CA PHE A 271 -20.09 -26.41 -6.70
C PHE A 271 -20.03 -26.39 -5.18
N SER A 272 -19.04 -27.10 -4.62
CA SER A 272 -18.74 -27.06 -3.19
C SER A 272 -17.53 -26.15 -2.96
N LEU A 273 -17.77 -24.83 -2.95
CA LEU A 273 -16.73 -23.83 -2.77
C LEU A 273 -16.51 -23.52 -1.29
N ALA A 274 -15.25 -23.54 -0.86
CA ALA A 274 -14.81 -22.86 0.36
C ALA A 274 -14.59 -21.39 0.02
N TRP A 275 -15.65 -20.59 0.09
CA TRP A 275 -15.61 -19.19 -0.30
C TRP A 275 -14.75 -18.35 0.66
N THR A 276 -14.05 -17.35 0.11
CA THR A 276 -13.42 -16.29 0.91
C THR A 276 -14.46 -15.21 1.22
N SER A 277 -15.21 -14.74 0.22
CA SER A 277 -16.11 -13.58 0.37
C SER A 277 -17.47 -13.82 -0.29
N VAL A 278 -18.27 -14.79 0.19
CA VAL A 278 -19.63 -15.06 -0.35
C VAL A 278 -20.49 -13.80 -0.33
N ALA A 279 -20.49 -13.10 0.80
CA ALA A 279 -21.30 -11.92 1.01
C ALA A 279 -20.75 -10.66 0.32
N GLY A 280 -19.63 -10.81 -0.41
CA GLY A 280 -18.99 -9.78 -1.19
C GLY A 280 -18.09 -8.83 -0.39
N MET A 281 -17.71 -7.74 -1.05
CA MET A 281 -16.68 -6.82 -0.57
C MET A 281 -17.08 -6.04 0.69
N VAL A 282 -18.31 -5.52 0.75
CA VAL A 282 -18.77 -4.65 1.86
C VAL A 282 -18.72 -5.38 3.19
N GLU A 283 -19.29 -6.58 3.26
CA GLU A 283 -19.33 -7.40 4.47
C GLU A 283 -17.94 -7.95 4.88
N ASN A 284 -16.99 -8.02 3.95
CA ASN A 284 -15.65 -8.56 4.16
C ASN A 284 -14.55 -7.48 4.15
N MET A 285 -14.92 -6.20 4.24
CA MET A 285 -14.00 -5.07 4.02
C MET A 285 -12.77 -5.11 4.94
N ALA A 286 -12.94 -5.45 6.22
CA ALA A 286 -11.83 -5.52 7.18
C ALA A 286 -10.76 -6.53 6.75
N ASN A 287 -11.16 -7.72 6.30
CA ASN A 287 -10.24 -8.75 5.82
C ASN A 287 -9.56 -8.31 4.52
N ILE A 288 -10.30 -7.67 3.60
CA ILE A 288 -9.77 -7.19 2.32
C ILE A 288 -8.72 -6.08 2.54
N VAL A 289 -8.99 -5.18 3.49
CA VAL A 289 -8.03 -4.17 3.94
C VAL A 289 -6.76 -4.84 4.45
N GLU A 290 -6.87 -5.85 5.31
CA GLU A 290 -5.71 -6.61 5.80
C GLU A 290 -4.96 -7.34 4.67
N GLU A 291 -5.68 -7.91 3.69
CA GLU A 291 -5.07 -8.55 2.53
C GLU A 291 -4.27 -7.57 1.66
N TYR A 292 -4.75 -6.33 1.56
CA TYR A 292 -4.06 -5.26 0.86
C TYR A 292 -2.87 -4.72 1.67
N GLN A 293 -2.98 -4.69 3.01
CA GLN A 293 -1.97 -4.24 3.97
C GLN A 293 -0.72 -5.15 4.08
N ASN A 294 -0.29 -5.79 2.99
CA ASN A 294 1.04 -6.42 2.93
C ASN A 294 2.20 -5.38 3.10
N THR A 295 1.88 -4.09 3.12
CA THR A 295 2.72 -3.01 3.62
C THR A 295 2.51 -2.85 5.13
N GLY A 296 3.40 -3.42 5.95
CA GLY A 296 3.37 -3.18 7.40
C GLY A 296 3.42 -1.68 7.72
N SER A 297 2.64 -1.25 8.71
CA SER A 297 2.59 0.13 9.18
C SER A 297 3.86 0.46 9.97
N TYR A 298 4.47 1.62 9.73
CA TYR A 298 5.66 2.03 10.48
C TYR A 298 5.27 2.59 11.85
N LEU A 299 5.59 1.84 12.90
CA LEU A 299 5.36 2.27 14.28
C LEU A 299 6.70 2.69 14.89
N ILE A 300 6.96 4.00 14.92
CA ILE A 300 8.26 4.56 15.33
C ILE A 300 8.07 5.34 16.64
N CYS A 301 9.00 5.21 17.58
CA CYS A 301 9.08 6.06 18.76
C CYS A 301 10.42 6.80 18.80
N VAL A 302 10.39 8.12 18.95
CA VAL A 302 11.60 8.96 19.05
C VAL A 302 11.66 9.60 20.43
N VAL A 303 12.69 9.26 21.20
CA VAL A 303 12.91 9.73 22.58
C VAL A 303 14.27 10.41 22.71
N GLY A 304 14.47 11.18 23.79
CA GLY A 304 15.69 11.98 23.98
C GLY A 304 15.49 13.26 24.81
N PRO A 305 16.58 13.95 25.19
CA PRO A 305 16.54 15.14 26.06
C PRO A 305 15.84 16.34 25.38
N PRO A 306 15.41 17.36 26.14
CA PRO A 306 14.88 18.59 25.55
C PRO A 306 15.92 19.25 24.63
N ALA A 307 15.46 19.98 23.61
CA ALA A 307 16.27 20.65 22.58
C ALA A 307 17.13 19.76 21.64
N VAL A 308 17.10 18.43 21.75
CA VAL A 308 17.92 17.53 20.90
C VAL A 308 17.45 17.40 19.44
N GLY A 309 16.21 17.81 19.13
CA GLY A 309 15.65 17.70 17.77
C GLY A 309 14.57 16.66 17.53
N LYS A 310 14.04 16.00 18.57
CA LYS A 310 13.00 14.95 18.44
C LYS A 310 11.86 15.34 17.51
N THR A 311 11.27 16.51 17.71
CA THR A 311 10.14 17.01 16.92
C THR A 311 10.53 17.23 15.46
N THR A 312 11.68 17.84 15.19
CA THR A 312 12.18 18.04 13.82
C THR A 312 12.46 16.71 13.10
N VAL A 313 13.08 15.75 13.80
CA VAL A 313 13.32 14.41 13.25
C VAL A 313 12.00 13.69 13.02
N SER A 314 11.06 13.76 13.97
CA SER A 314 9.74 13.13 13.86
C SER A 314 8.95 13.69 12.68
N GLU A 315 8.92 15.02 12.49
CA GLU A 315 8.27 15.67 11.34
C GLU A 315 8.89 15.23 10.01
N LYS A 316 10.23 15.12 9.94
CA LYS A 316 10.91 14.62 8.74
C LYS A 316 10.59 13.15 8.45
N LEU A 317 10.53 12.30 9.47
CA LEU A 317 10.14 10.90 9.33
C LEU A 317 8.68 10.78 8.90
N CYS A 318 7.78 11.58 9.48
CA CYS A 318 6.37 11.62 9.09
C CYS A 318 6.20 12.03 7.62
N ASN A 319 6.97 13.02 7.16
CA ASN A 319 6.95 13.43 5.76
C ASN A 319 7.54 12.37 4.82
N HIS A 320 8.62 11.70 5.22
CA HIS A 320 9.28 10.67 4.42
C HIS A 320 8.44 9.40 4.27
N TYR A 321 7.87 8.93 5.38
CA TYR A 321 7.03 7.73 5.42
C TYR A 321 5.55 8.02 5.18
N GLN A 322 5.12 9.29 5.10
CA GLN A 322 3.71 9.69 5.03
C GLN A 322 2.86 9.03 6.13
N ILE A 323 3.32 9.15 7.37
CA ILE A 323 2.68 8.59 8.58
C ILE A 323 2.35 9.70 9.58
N HIS A 324 1.56 9.38 10.61
CA HIS A 324 1.04 10.37 11.54
C HIS A 324 2.06 10.81 12.59
N HIS A 325 2.21 12.13 12.76
CA HIS A 325 3.00 12.69 13.86
C HIS A 325 2.15 12.76 15.13
N ILE A 326 2.55 12.02 16.16
CA ILE A 326 1.80 11.93 17.41
C ILE A 326 2.51 12.72 18.50
N ARG A 327 2.00 13.92 18.77
CA ARG A 327 2.42 14.76 19.90
C ARG A 327 1.34 14.73 20.97
N ILE A 328 1.69 14.26 22.18
CA ILE A 328 0.70 14.03 23.23
C ILE A 328 -0.14 15.28 23.60
N LYS A 329 0.48 16.47 23.53
CA LYS A 329 -0.22 17.74 23.79
C LYS A 329 -1.36 17.95 22.79
N GLU A 330 -1.11 17.69 21.51
CA GLU A 330 -2.08 17.87 20.44
C GLU A 330 -3.18 16.83 20.50
N VAL A 331 -2.84 15.56 20.79
CA VAL A 331 -3.84 14.49 20.95
C VAL A 331 -4.82 14.81 22.08
N ILE A 332 -4.32 15.36 23.21
CA ILE A 332 -5.18 15.79 24.32
C ILE A 332 -6.08 16.96 23.90
N GLU A 333 -5.52 17.97 23.24
CA GLU A 333 -6.27 19.14 22.75
C GLU A 333 -7.35 18.75 21.72
N GLU A 334 -7.02 17.84 20.80
CA GLU A 334 -7.93 17.26 19.81
C GLU A 334 -9.08 16.53 20.51
N LYS A 335 -8.79 15.65 21.47
CA LYS A 335 -9.83 14.91 22.21
C LYS A 335 -10.76 15.84 23.00
N ILE A 336 -10.20 16.85 23.67
CA ILE A 336 -11.01 17.85 24.40
C ILE A 336 -11.91 18.63 23.44
N THR A 337 -11.41 18.96 22.24
CA THR A 337 -12.19 19.68 21.22
C THR A 337 -13.33 18.83 20.69
N GLN A 338 -13.07 17.57 20.34
CA GLN A 338 -14.10 16.60 19.90
C GLN A 338 -15.20 16.43 20.94
N LEU A 339 -14.85 16.31 22.22
CA LEU A 339 -15.84 16.20 23.29
C LEU A 339 -16.70 17.47 23.43
N LYS A 340 -16.12 18.66 23.25
CA LYS A 340 -16.88 19.92 23.26
C LYS A 340 -17.84 20.02 22.10
N GLU A 341 -17.41 19.63 20.90
CA GLU A 341 -18.28 19.62 19.71
C GLU A 341 -19.48 18.68 19.88
N ILE A 342 -19.29 17.51 20.50
CA ILE A 342 -20.39 16.58 20.82
C ILE A 342 -21.37 17.19 21.82
N VAL A 343 -20.89 17.98 22.79
CA VAL A 343 -21.74 18.66 23.78
C VAL A 343 -22.48 19.85 23.14
N ASP A 344 -21.82 20.62 22.30
CA ASP A 344 -22.37 21.82 21.67
C ASP A 344 -23.27 21.53 20.46
N GLY A 345 -23.13 20.35 19.83
CA GLY A 345 -23.85 19.93 18.62
C GLY A 345 -25.29 19.42 18.80
N VAL A 346 -25.83 19.46 20.03
CA VAL A 346 -27.20 19.00 20.31
C VAL A 346 -28.23 20.04 19.85
N ASP A 347 -29.02 19.71 18.84
CA ASP A 347 -30.19 20.49 18.43
C ASP A 347 -31.34 20.28 19.44
N PRO A 348 -31.86 21.32 20.13
CA PRO A 348 -32.80 21.18 21.24
C PRO A 348 -34.18 20.54 20.91
N GLU A 349 -34.40 20.06 19.68
CA GLU A 349 -35.67 19.45 19.25
C GLU A 349 -35.61 17.91 19.04
N SER A 350 -34.46 17.24 19.17
CA SER A 350 -34.36 15.77 19.01
C SER A 350 -34.26 15.02 20.35
N VAL A 351 -35.30 14.25 20.69
CA VAL A 351 -35.50 13.65 22.04
C VAL A 351 -34.74 12.31 22.21
N SER A 352 -33.71 12.03 21.42
CA SER A 352 -32.97 10.75 21.49
C SER A 352 -31.44 10.86 21.59
N GLU A 353 -30.85 12.06 21.61
CA GLU A 353 -29.38 12.27 21.63
C GLU A 353 -28.80 12.66 23.01
N ASP A 354 -29.59 12.66 24.08
CA ASP A 354 -29.17 13.13 25.41
C ASP A 354 -28.08 12.27 26.10
N VAL A 355 -27.92 10.99 25.72
CA VAL A 355 -27.00 10.07 26.41
C VAL A 355 -25.54 10.29 26.00
N ALA A 356 -25.29 10.55 24.72
CA ALA A 356 -23.94 10.74 24.19
C ALA A 356 -23.34 12.08 24.67
N ALA A 357 -24.13 13.15 24.62
CA ALA A 357 -23.73 14.46 25.13
C ALA A 357 -23.49 14.42 26.66
N ALA A 358 -24.35 13.73 27.43
CA ALA A 358 -24.13 13.56 28.87
C ALA A 358 -22.87 12.74 29.20
N ALA A 359 -22.56 11.71 28.41
CA ALA A 359 -21.33 10.94 28.56
C ALA A 359 -20.09 11.79 28.23
N ALA A 360 -20.13 12.57 27.14
CA ALA A 360 -19.06 13.47 26.75
C ALA A 360 -18.82 14.56 27.80
N GLN A 361 -19.89 15.15 28.35
CA GLN A 361 -19.79 16.13 29.42
C GLN A 361 -19.13 15.54 30.67
N LYS A 362 -19.54 14.33 31.08
CA LYS A 362 -18.93 13.64 32.23
C LYS A 362 -17.44 13.36 32.02
N GLN A 363 -17.03 13.02 30.80
CA GLN A 363 -15.61 12.85 30.46
C GLN A 363 -14.84 14.18 30.52
N LEU A 364 -15.40 15.26 29.98
CA LEU A 364 -14.82 16.60 30.08
C LEU A 364 -14.64 17.04 31.53
N ASP A 365 -15.64 16.83 32.38
CA ASP A 365 -15.57 17.16 33.80
C ASP A 365 -14.46 16.36 34.49
N ASN A 366 -14.32 15.08 34.17
CA ASN A 366 -13.22 14.25 34.68
C ASN A 366 -11.84 14.77 34.26
N TYR A 367 -11.67 15.17 32.99
CA TYR A 367 -10.43 15.73 32.47
C TYR A 367 -10.09 17.08 33.12
N ASN A 368 -11.07 17.96 33.26
CA ASN A 368 -10.90 19.26 33.94
C ASN A 368 -10.52 19.07 35.41
N ASN A 369 -11.23 18.20 36.14
CA ASN A 369 -10.90 17.87 37.53
C ASN A 369 -9.47 17.33 37.66
N SER A 370 -9.06 16.43 36.76
CA SER A 370 -7.70 15.90 36.76
C SER A 370 -6.66 16.99 36.48
N MET A 371 -6.92 17.92 35.56
CA MET A 371 -6.01 19.02 35.25
C MET A 371 -5.88 20.00 36.43
N ASP A 372 -6.99 20.32 37.11
CA ASP A 372 -7.01 21.19 38.29
C ASP A 372 -6.17 20.61 39.44
N MET A 373 -6.25 19.29 39.65
CA MET A 373 -5.50 18.60 40.71
C MET A 373 -4.00 18.48 40.42
N ASN A 374 -3.59 18.51 39.14
CA ASN A 374 -2.23 18.18 38.70
C ASN A 374 -1.52 19.35 37.99
N ALA A 375 -1.81 20.59 38.40
CA ALA A 375 -1.18 21.81 37.87
C ALA A 375 -1.27 21.91 36.33
N GLY A 376 -2.44 21.61 35.77
CA GLY A 376 -2.73 21.70 34.33
C GLY A 376 -2.25 20.50 33.51
N ARG A 377 -2.01 19.34 34.13
CA ARG A 377 -1.65 18.09 33.42
C ARG A 377 -2.66 16.99 33.72
N LEU A 378 -2.98 16.15 32.73
CA LEU A 378 -3.80 14.97 32.97
C LEU A 378 -3.01 13.89 33.73
N ALA A 379 -3.72 13.08 34.51
CA ALA A 379 -3.15 11.90 35.14
C ALA A 379 -2.75 10.85 34.08
N ASP A 380 -1.68 10.09 34.35
CA ASP A 380 -1.07 9.19 33.34
C ASP A 380 -2.05 8.16 32.78
N HIS A 381 -3.00 7.65 33.56
CA HIS A 381 -4.02 6.71 33.06
C HIS A 381 -4.95 7.34 32.03
N LEU A 382 -5.43 8.57 32.26
CA LEU A 382 -6.26 9.29 31.29
C LEU A 382 -5.48 9.60 30.01
N VAL A 383 -4.19 9.95 30.15
CA VAL A 383 -3.30 10.19 29.01
C VAL A 383 -3.09 8.90 28.21
N SER A 384 -2.94 7.77 28.89
CA SER A 384 -2.82 6.45 28.27
C SER A 384 -4.08 6.09 27.49
N ASP A 385 -5.27 6.26 28.10
CA ASP A 385 -6.55 5.96 27.45
C ASP A 385 -6.74 6.80 26.18
N ILE A 386 -6.49 8.11 26.26
CA ILE A 386 -6.57 9.04 25.12
C ILE A 386 -5.58 8.65 24.02
N LEU A 387 -4.34 8.30 24.40
CA LEU A 387 -3.32 7.90 23.43
C LEU A 387 -3.68 6.57 22.78
N GLN A 388 -4.07 5.54 23.55
CA GLN A 388 -4.48 4.25 23.01
C GLN A 388 -5.67 4.41 22.05
N GLU A 389 -6.64 5.26 22.37
CA GLU A 389 -7.74 5.59 21.46
C GLU A 389 -7.21 6.17 20.14
N LYS A 390 -6.28 7.14 20.20
CA LYS A 390 -5.66 7.74 19.01
C LYS A 390 -4.85 6.71 18.21
N LEU A 391 -4.03 5.88 18.86
CA LEU A 391 -3.22 4.87 18.17
C LEU A 391 -4.07 3.76 17.54
N ASN A 392 -5.24 3.47 18.11
CA ASN A 392 -6.21 2.53 17.54
C ASN A 392 -7.11 3.14 16.46
N SER A 393 -7.04 4.46 16.23
CA SER A 393 -7.80 5.10 15.16
C SER A 393 -7.37 4.56 13.78
N PRO A 394 -8.28 4.48 12.79
CA PRO A 394 -7.94 4.05 11.43
C PRO A 394 -6.72 4.77 10.82
N PRO A 395 -6.56 6.10 10.98
CA PRO A 395 -5.33 6.82 10.60
C PRO A 395 -4.03 6.15 11.05
N CYS A 396 -3.93 5.87 12.35
CA CYS A 396 -2.70 5.37 12.97
C CYS A 396 -2.51 3.87 12.71
N ARG A 397 -3.61 3.09 12.72
CA ARG A 397 -3.57 1.66 12.45
C ARG A 397 -3.21 1.33 11.00
N ASN A 398 -3.68 2.15 10.06
CA ASN A 398 -3.47 1.90 8.64
C ASN A 398 -2.09 2.41 8.22
N GLN A 399 -1.82 3.71 8.41
CA GLN A 399 -0.58 4.32 7.90
C GLN A 399 0.63 4.07 8.83
N GLY A 400 0.40 3.97 10.14
CA GLY A 400 1.45 4.04 11.15
C GLY A 400 1.61 5.44 11.73
N PHE A 401 2.60 5.59 12.61
CA PHE A 401 2.82 6.82 13.36
C PHE A 401 4.25 6.97 13.88
N VAL A 402 4.63 8.21 14.20
CA VAL A 402 5.81 8.54 15.00
C VAL A 402 5.37 9.14 16.34
N LEU A 403 5.70 8.47 17.44
CA LEU A 403 5.56 9.01 18.79
C LEU A 403 6.71 9.99 19.10
N ASP A 404 6.38 11.26 19.34
CA ASP A 404 7.37 12.30 19.63
C ASP A 404 7.52 12.54 21.14
N GLY A 405 8.59 12.00 21.71
CA GLY A 405 9.04 12.30 23.06
C GLY A 405 8.11 11.85 24.20
N PHE A 406 7.18 10.94 23.91
CA PHE A 406 6.30 10.26 24.85
C PHE A 406 6.11 8.79 24.41
N PRO A 407 6.01 7.80 25.32
CA PRO A 407 6.11 7.87 26.78
C PRO A 407 7.48 8.33 27.30
N LYS A 408 7.60 8.55 28.62
CA LYS A 408 8.85 9.02 29.26
C LYS A 408 9.38 8.08 30.34
N THR A 409 8.55 7.19 30.87
CA THR A 409 8.88 6.31 31.98
C THR A 409 8.48 4.87 31.67
N TYR A 410 9.08 3.92 32.39
CA TYR A 410 8.73 2.51 32.32
C TYR A 410 7.23 2.28 32.58
N GLU A 411 6.68 2.87 33.64
CA GLU A 411 5.26 2.73 34.01
C GLU A 411 4.31 3.28 32.93
N GLN A 412 4.67 4.38 32.27
CA GLN A 412 3.88 4.91 31.15
C GLN A 412 3.92 3.95 29.95
N GLY A 413 5.10 3.42 29.59
CA GLY A 413 5.22 2.41 28.52
C GLY A 413 4.38 1.18 28.80
N LYS A 414 4.44 0.67 30.04
CA LYS A 414 3.63 -0.46 30.50
C LYS A 414 2.13 -0.17 30.37
N LEU A 415 1.68 0.98 30.86
CA LEU A 415 0.27 1.35 30.84
C LEU A 415 -0.30 1.49 29.41
N ILE A 416 0.52 1.93 28.46
CA ILE A 416 0.10 2.16 27.07
C ILE A 416 0.14 0.87 26.25
N PHE A 417 1.17 0.04 26.41
CA PHE A 417 1.46 -1.05 25.47
C PHE A 417 1.23 -2.46 26.02
N SER A 418 1.08 -2.64 27.34
CA SER A 418 0.83 -3.98 27.91
C SER A 418 -0.60 -4.44 27.63
N GLU A 419 -0.78 -5.74 27.40
CA GLU A 419 -2.09 -6.36 27.23
C GLU A 419 -2.55 -6.93 28.60
N GLU A 420 -3.65 -6.41 29.16
CA GLU A 420 -4.24 -6.97 30.38
C GLU A 420 -5.08 -8.20 30.02
N ASP A 421 -4.53 -9.40 30.16
CA ASP A 421 -5.31 -10.65 30.10
C ASP A 421 -5.60 -11.17 31.52
N PRO A 422 -6.80 -10.94 32.07
CA PRO A 422 -7.14 -11.38 33.42
C PRO A 422 -7.24 -12.90 33.58
N GLU A 423 -7.26 -13.69 32.50
CA GLU A 423 -7.40 -15.16 32.56
C GLU A 423 -6.07 -15.92 32.57
N ASN A 424 -4.93 -15.26 32.30
CA ASN A 424 -3.64 -15.91 32.06
C ASN A 424 -2.63 -15.82 33.23
N GLN A 425 -3.09 -15.59 34.47
CA GLN A 425 -2.20 -15.57 35.64
C GLN A 425 -1.48 -16.91 35.93
N ASP A 426 -1.88 -18.01 35.28
CA ASP A 426 -1.44 -19.38 35.62
C ASP A 426 -0.52 -20.09 34.60
N LEU A 427 -0.11 -19.45 33.49
CA LEU A 427 0.81 -20.09 32.53
C LEU A 427 2.10 -19.28 32.36
N MET A 428 3.22 -19.92 32.75
CA MET A 428 4.59 -19.45 32.55
C MET A 428 4.96 -19.34 31.05
N ILE A 429 4.39 -18.38 30.34
CA ILE A 429 4.86 -17.95 29.02
C ILE A 429 5.89 -16.85 29.24
N LYS A 430 7.12 -17.11 28.80
CA LYS A 430 8.33 -16.31 29.07
C LYS A 430 8.43 -14.99 28.29
N ALA A 431 7.44 -14.64 27.46
CA ALA A 431 7.43 -13.40 26.70
C ALA A 431 6.32 -12.49 27.24
N PRO A 432 6.62 -11.22 27.57
CA PRO A 432 5.59 -10.26 27.99
C PRO A 432 4.54 -10.08 26.88
N LEU A 433 3.26 -10.14 27.24
CA LEU A 433 2.15 -9.88 26.32
C LEU A 433 1.99 -8.36 26.15
N TYR A 434 2.02 -7.90 24.91
CA TYR A 434 1.86 -6.50 24.55
C TYR A 434 0.98 -6.35 23.31
N ILE A 435 0.33 -5.20 23.19
CA ILE A 435 -0.61 -4.90 22.11
C ILE A 435 0.19 -4.63 20.82
N LYS A 436 0.42 -5.70 20.04
CA LYS A 436 1.22 -5.66 18.81
C LYS A 436 0.82 -4.55 17.83
N LYS A 437 -0.47 -4.21 17.75
CA LYS A 437 -1.00 -3.24 16.79
C LYS A 437 -0.57 -1.79 17.04
N ILE A 438 -0.22 -1.45 18.29
CA ILE A 438 0.12 -0.06 18.68
C ILE A 438 1.52 0.06 19.28
N THR A 439 2.24 -1.05 19.46
CA THR A 439 3.57 -1.04 20.08
C THR A 439 4.62 -0.71 19.00
N PRO A 440 5.47 0.31 19.21
CA PRO A 440 6.52 0.67 18.26
C PRO A 440 7.42 -0.51 17.88
N GLU A 441 7.66 -0.70 16.59
CA GLU A 441 8.62 -1.68 16.07
C GLU A 441 10.04 -1.10 16.06
N HIS A 442 10.17 0.23 15.96
CA HIS A 442 11.44 0.94 15.96
C HIS A 442 11.47 2.02 17.03
N VAL A 443 12.45 1.96 17.93
CA VAL A 443 12.64 2.94 19.01
C VAL A 443 13.99 3.61 18.84
N PHE A 444 14.02 4.94 18.73
CA PHE A 444 15.25 5.73 18.55
C PHE A 444 15.46 6.68 19.72
N ALA A 445 16.61 6.53 20.40
CA ALA A 445 17.05 7.40 21.48
C ALA A 445 18.09 8.41 20.97
N LEU A 446 17.68 9.66 20.79
CA LEU A 446 18.57 10.76 20.44
C LEU A 446 19.34 11.22 21.68
N ASN A 447 20.66 11.22 21.60
CA ASN A 447 21.56 11.59 22.69
C ASN A 447 22.38 12.82 22.34
N ALA A 448 22.61 13.68 23.33
CA ALA A 448 23.49 14.83 23.21
C ALA A 448 24.00 15.25 24.60
N THR A 449 25.12 15.99 24.61
CA THR A 449 25.71 16.52 25.84
C THR A 449 24.92 17.72 26.36
N ASP A 450 24.90 17.92 27.68
CA ASP A 450 24.18 19.04 28.30
C ASP A 450 24.74 20.39 27.83
N GLY A 451 26.05 20.48 27.59
CA GLY A 451 26.69 21.68 27.04
C GLY A 451 26.17 22.03 25.65
N PHE A 452 26.07 21.05 24.75
CA PHE A 452 25.51 21.21 23.41
C PHE A 452 24.05 21.68 23.47
N LEU A 453 23.21 21.00 24.27
CA LEU A 453 21.79 21.31 24.38
C LEU A 453 21.54 22.70 25.00
N THR A 454 22.34 23.07 26.02
CA THR A 454 22.25 24.39 26.66
C THR A 454 22.68 25.51 25.71
N GLN A 455 23.73 25.30 24.93
CA GLN A 455 24.15 26.26 23.90
C GLN A 455 23.05 26.46 22.85
N ARG A 456 22.41 25.37 22.42
CA ARG A 456 21.31 25.43 21.46
C ARG A 456 20.09 26.16 22.00
N ALA A 457 19.70 25.89 23.25
CA ALA A 457 18.59 26.59 23.90
C ALA A 457 18.86 28.11 24.03
N ARG A 458 20.10 28.49 24.40
CA ARG A 458 20.52 29.90 24.50
C ARG A 458 20.65 30.62 23.15
N GLY A 459 20.89 29.89 22.07
CA GLY A 459 21.01 30.44 20.72
C GLY A 459 19.68 30.85 20.08
N LEU A 460 18.54 30.50 20.69
CA LEU A 460 17.22 30.78 20.14
C LEU A 460 16.79 32.23 20.38
N PRO A 461 16.03 32.84 19.45
CA PRO A 461 15.36 34.11 19.70
C PRO A 461 14.43 34.02 20.92
N GLN A 462 14.35 35.08 21.72
CA GLN A 462 13.58 35.10 22.97
C GLN A 462 12.11 34.67 22.78
N SER A 463 11.45 35.14 21.73
CA SER A 463 10.06 34.78 21.43
C SER A 463 9.88 33.27 21.21
N VAL A 464 10.83 32.62 20.53
CA VAL A 464 10.81 31.18 20.26
C VAL A 464 11.16 30.38 21.51
N ALA A 465 12.11 30.88 22.31
CA ALA A 465 12.48 30.26 23.58
C ALA A 465 11.32 30.28 24.58
N GLU A 466 10.55 31.36 24.67
CA GLU A 466 9.35 31.44 25.50
C GLU A 466 8.25 30.46 25.02
N GLU A 467 8.00 30.40 23.71
CA GLU A 467 7.03 29.48 23.12
C GLU A 467 7.38 28.00 23.37
N MET A 468 8.65 27.63 23.20
CA MET A 468 9.15 26.25 23.39
C MET A 468 9.41 25.88 24.86
N ARG A 469 9.21 26.83 25.79
CA ARG A 469 9.57 26.72 27.21
C ARG A 469 11.05 26.33 27.40
N TYR A 470 11.91 27.06 26.69
CA TYR A 470 13.36 27.01 26.73
C TYR A 470 13.97 28.26 27.38
N THR A 471 13.21 28.95 28.23
CA THR A 471 13.79 29.90 29.17
C THR A 471 14.84 29.20 30.05
N GLU A 472 15.84 29.93 30.54
CA GLU A 472 17.00 29.32 31.21
C GLU A 472 16.60 28.44 32.41
N GLU A 473 15.63 28.88 33.21
CA GLU A 473 15.11 28.14 34.36
C GLU A 473 14.29 26.91 33.95
N GLU A 474 13.33 27.06 33.02
CA GLU A 474 12.46 25.97 32.59
C GLU A 474 13.24 24.89 31.84
N PHE A 475 14.17 25.29 30.97
CA PHE A 475 15.01 24.37 30.22
C PHE A 475 15.89 23.54 31.15
N SER A 476 16.58 24.20 32.09
CA SER A 476 17.48 23.53 33.04
C SER A 476 16.71 22.55 33.93
N SER A 477 15.52 22.93 34.39
CA SER A 477 14.62 22.06 35.16
C SER A 477 14.18 20.83 34.36
N ARG A 478 13.78 21.01 33.10
CA ARG A 478 13.39 19.90 32.19
C ARG A 478 14.55 18.97 31.87
N LEU A 479 15.74 19.51 31.65
CA LEU A 479 16.94 18.74 31.36
C LEU A 479 17.34 17.91 32.58
N THR A 480 17.36 18.51 33.77
CA THR A 480 17.65 17.82 35.04
C THR A 480 16.68 16.67 35.26
N ARG A 481 15.37 16.94 35.15
CA ARG A 481 14.34 15.90 35.29
C ARG A 481 14.51 14.76 34.27
N TYR A 482 14.89 15.08 33.04
CA TYR A 482 15.17 14.05 32.04
C TYR A 482 16.35 13.17 32.46
N ARG A 483 17.46 13.77 32.93
CA ARG A 483 18.63 13.02 33.39
C ARG A 483 18.33 12.15 34.61
N GLU A 484 17.51 12.62 35.55
CA GLU A 484 17.03 11.82 36.68
C GLU A 484 16.24 10.59 36.21
N LEU A 485 15.33 10.76 35.26
CA LEU A 485 14.55 9.66 34.68
C LEU A 485 15.42 8.67 33.90
N SER A 486 16.43 9.16 33.18
CA SER A 486 17.39 8.32 32.47
C SER A 486 18.34 7.57 33.41
N ALA A 487 18.50 8.01 34.66
CA ALA A 487 19.31 7.36 35.69
C ALA A 487 18.51 6.44 36.61
N ALA A 488 17.20 6.27 36.37
CA ALA A 488 16.34 5.39 37.15
C ALA A 488 16.74 3.91 36.97
N GLU A 489 16.41 3.06 37.95
CA GLU A 489 16.67 1.60 37.89
C GLU A 489 15.95 0.91 36.74
N LYS A 490 14.77 1.43 36.37
CA LYS A 490 13.98 1.00 35.21
C LYS A 490 13.60 2.21 34.38
N THR A 491 14.13 2.27 33.17
CA THR A 491 13.87 3.31 32.20
C THR A 491 12.83 2.85 31.17
N LEU A 492 12.36 3.78 30.34
CA LEU A 492 11.52 3.42 29.20
C LEU A 492 12.26 2.54 28.18
N LEU A 493 13.57 2.71 28.04
CA LEU A 493 14.35 1.91 27.09
C LEU A 493 14.41 0.45 27.56
N ASP A 494 14.59 0.24 28.87
CA ASP A 494 14.54 -1.10 29.48
C ASP A 494 13.19 -1.79 29.27
N TYR A 495 12.08 -1.04 29.27
CA TYR A 495 10.76 -1.58 28.94
C TYR A 495 10.73 -2.17 27.52
N PHE A 496 11.24 -1.46 26.52
CA PHE A 496 11.26 -1.95 25.15
C PHE A 496 12.25 -3.12 24.97
N ASP A 497 13.39 -3.09 25.65
CA ASP A 497 14.32 -4.23 25.68
C ASP A 497 13.68 -5.50 26.28
N GLU A 498 12.85 -5.36 27.33
CA GLU A 498 12.06 -6.47 27.90
C GLU A 498 11.07 -7.06 26.87
N LEU A 499 10.62 -6.27 25.89
CA LEU A 499 9.74 -6.70 24.78
C LEU A 499 10.51 -7.25 23.56
N GLU A 500 11.84 -7.42 23.66
CA GLU A 500 12.73 -7.77 22.53
C GLU A 500 12.77 -6.70 21.41
N ILE A 501 12.41 -5.44 21.73
CA ILE A 501 12.50 -4.29 20.83
C ILE A 501 13.69 -3.44 21.28
N HIS A 502 14.85 -3.65 20.64
CA HIS A 502 16.09 -2.98 21.05
C HIS A 502 16.14 -1.51 20.62
N PRO A 503 16.22 -0.54 21.55
CA PRO A 503 16.31 0.87 21.20
C PRO A 503 17.65 1.24 20.56
N GLU A 504 17.59 1.99 19.47
CA GLU A 504 18.75 2.44 18.72
C GLU A 504 19.21 3.82 19.19
N HIS A 505 20.46 3.91 19.64
CA HIS A 505 21.04 5.15 20.15
C HIS A 505 21.72 5.95 19.01
N ILE A 506 21.38 7.24 18.92
CA ILE A 506 21.93 8.14 17.91
C ILE A 506 22.45 9.40 18.59
N ASP A 507 23.77 9.63 18.49
CA ASP A 507 24.40 10.83 19.02
C ASP A 507 24.24 12.00 18.05
N VAL A 508 23.66 13.09 18.54
CA VAL A 508 23.54 14.37 17.84
C VAL A 508 24.71 15.24 18.23
N THR A 509 25.72 15.30 17.36
CA THR A 509 26.95 16.06 17.60
C THR A 509 27.05 17.36 16.82
N THR A 510 26.25 17.50 15.76
CA THR A 510 26.24 18.65 14.86
C THR A 510 24.91 19.38 14.94
N ASP A 511 24.94 20.71 14.85
CA ASP A 511 23.72 21.54 14.79
C ASP A 511 23.28 21.69 13.33
N ASP A 512 23.06 20.57 12.65
CA ASP A 512 22.48 20.55 11.31
C ASP A 512 20.96 20.81 11.42
N PRO A 513 20.44 21.91 10.86
CA PRO A 513 19.01 22.17 10.88
C PRO A 513 18.21 21.10 10.13
N GLU A 514 18.84 20.40 9.18
CA GLU A 514 18.18 19.36 8.41
C GLU A 514 18.26 17.97 9.05
N TYR A 515 19.07 17.76 10.09
CA TYR A 515 19.28 16.43 10.68
C TYR A 515 19.51 15.34 9.63
N ALA A 516 20.16 15.67 8.51
CA ALA A 516 20.19 14.82 7.32
C ALA A 516 20.84 13.46 7.64
N ASP A 517 21.93 13.47 8.40
CA ASP A 517 22.64 12.26 8.82
C ASP A 517 21.81 11.39 9.78
N VAL A 518 21.09 12.03 10.73
CA VAL A 518 20.23 11.33 11.69
C VAL A 518 19.05 10.68 10.98
N VAL A 519 18.35 11.45 10.14
CA VAL A 519 17.22 10.94 9.36
C VAL A 519 17.69 9.84 8.43
N LYS A 520 18.83 10.01 7.74
CA LYS A 520 19.41 8.99 6.88
C LYS A 520 19.67 7.68 7.65
N LYS A 521 20.34 7.75 8.81
CA LYS A 521 20.61 6.57 9.65
C LYS A 521 19.32 5.88 10.08
N ILE A 522 18.29 6.63 10.48
CA ILE A 522 16.98 6.08 10.82
C ILE A 522 16.34 5.41 9.61
N THR A 523 16.33 6.08 8.45
CA THR A 523 15.71 5.52 7.23
C THR A 523 16.45 4.27 6.70
N GLU A 524 17.76 4.15 6.92
CA GLU A 524 18.53 2.95 6.60
C GLU A 524 18.16 1.76 7.50
N LEU A 525 17.83 2.01 8.76
CA LEU A 525 17.42 0.98 9.73
C LEU A 525 15.95 0.56 9.56
N VAL A 526 15.06 1.52 9.34
CA VAL A 526 13.62 1.27 9.14
C VAL A 526 13.35 0.70 7.74
N GLY A 527 14.12 1.15 6.74
CA GLY A 527 13.98 0.73 5.35
C GLY A 527 13.12 1.68 4.51
N VAL A 528 12.80 1.24 3.29
CA VAL A 528 12.08 2.04 2.29
C VAL A 528 10.63 2.29 2.69
N PRO A 529 10.08 3.49 2.49
CA PRO A 529 8.66 3.74 2.71
C PRO A 529 7.77 2.74 1.95
N LYS A 530 6.80 2.19 2.67
CA LYS A 530 5.81 1.22 2.21
C LYS A 530 4.44 1.87 2.37
N ASN A 531 4.15 2.80 1.48
CA ASN A 531 2.87 3.50 1.50
C ASN A 531 1.89 2.77 0.59
N TYR A 532 0.61 3.15 0.66
CA TYR A 532 -0.40 2.63 -0.26
C TYR A 532 0.13 2.82 -1.69
N GLY A 533 0.43 1.69 -2.34
CA GLY A 533 1.31 1.65 -3.51
C GLY A 533 0.87 2.60 -4.61
N LEU A 534 1.82 2.95 -5.48
CA LEU A 534 1.53 3.69 -6.71
C LEU A 534 0.40 2.98 -7.46
N SER A 535 -0.47 3.78 -8.08
CA SER A 535 -1.44 3.23 -9.00
C SER A 535 -0.68 2.50 -10.11
N ARG A 536 -1.32 1.54 -10.76
CA ARG A 536 -0.67 0.82 -11.86
C ARG A 536 -0.10 1.76 -12.92
N GLU A 537 -0.76 2.88 -13.20
CA GLU A 537 -0.26 3.85 -14.17
C GLU A 537 0.98 4.57 -13.68
N GLU A 538 0.98 4.98 -12.41
CA GLU A 538 2.14 5.60 -11.78
C GLU A 538 3.31 4.63 -11.75
N GLN A 539 3.07 3.33 -11.49
CA GLN A 539 4.10 2.31 -11.55
C GLN A 539 4.61 2.10 -12.98
N GLU A 540 3.72 1.98 -13.97
CA GLU A 540 4.12 1.84 -15.38
C GLU A 540 4.86 3.08 -15.90
N GLU A 541 4.51 4.27 -15.41
CA GLU A 541 5.21 5.52 -15.72
C GLU A 541 6.57 5.60 -15.02
N GLU A 542 6.64 5.22 -13.75
CA GLU A 542 7.90 5.16 -13.01
C GLU A 542 8.86 4.14 -13.64
N ASP A 543 8.35 2.99 -14.07
CA ASP A 543 9.12 1.96 -14.77
C ASP A 543 9.56 2.45 -16.15
N ARG A 544 8.71 3.20 -16.87
CA ARG A 544 9.09 3.87 -18.12
C ARG A 544 10.21 4.88 -17.88
N ASN A 545 10.06 5.73 -16.87
CA ASN A 545 11.04 6.75 -16.52
C ASN A 545 12.37 6.10 -16.10
N LYS A 546 12.34 5.04 -15.28
CA LYS A 546 13.53 4.26 -14.89
C LYS A 546 14.19 3.62 -16.10
N GLU A 547 13.42 3.07 -17.04
CA GLU A 547 13.95 2.47 -18.26
C GLU A 547 14.52 3.51 -19.22
N GLU A 548 13.88 4.68 -19.34
CA GLU A 548 14.39 5.82 -20.11
C GLU A 548 15.67 6.37 -19.49
N GLU A 549 15.72 6.55 -18.16
CA GLU A 549 16.95 6.92 -17.44
C GLU A 549 18.05 5.88 -17.65
N ARG A 550 17.72 4.59 -17.61
CA ARG A 550 18.67 3.51 -17.85
C ARG A 550 19.22 3.58 -19.27
N LYS A 551 18.36 3.75 -20.27
CA LYS A 551 18.76 3.94 -21.67
C LYS A 551 19.58 5.20 -21.86
N GLN A 552 19.23 6.29 -21.19
CA GLN A 552 19.98 7.54 -21.26
C GLN A 552 21.38 7.37 -20.63
N LYS A 553 21.49 6.76 -19.44
CA LYS A 553 22.77 6.43 -18.80
C LYS A 553 23.63 5.51 -19.68
N GLU A 554 23.01 4.50 -20.30
CA GLU A 554 23.69 3.59 -21.24
C GLU A 554 24.18 4.33 -22.50
N SER A 555 23.37 5.25 -23.05
CA SER A 555 23.73 6.09 -24.19
C SER A 555 24.85 7.07 -23.84
N GLU A 556 24.78 7.74 -22.69
CA GLU A 556 25.81 8.65 -22.21
C GLU A 556 27.14 7.93 -21.97
N LEU A 557 27.09 6.71 -21.42
CA LEU A 557 28.25 5.85 -21.26
C LEU A 557 28.83 5.42 -22.63
N HIS A 558 27.99 5.04 -23.58
CA HIS A 558 28.41 4.70 -24.93
C HIS A 558 29.05 5.89 -25.66
N ASP A 559 28.45 7.07 -25.55
CA ASP A 559 29.01 8.31 -26.12
C ASP A 559 30.35 8.65 -25.47
N ALA A 560 30.46 8.49 -24.15
CA ALA A 560 31.71 8.63 -23.41
C ALA A 560 32.79 7.67 -23.93
N HIS A 561 32.45 6.40 -24.19
CA HIS A 561 33.37 5.41 -24.77
C HIS A 561 33.78 5.75 -26.21
N SER A 562 32.94 6.49 -26.96
CA SER A 562 33.22 6.88 -28.34
C SER A 562 34.14 8.10 -28.47
N LEU A 563 34.35 8.85 -27.38
CA LEU A 563 35.19 10.06 -27.40
C LEU A 563 36.68 9.72 -27.42
N PRO A 564 37.50 10.42 -28.22
CA PRO A 564 38.95 10.36 -28.08
C PRO A 564 39.38 10.78 -26.66
N LEU A 565 40.37 10.10 -26.08
CA LEU A 565 40.83 10.29 -24.69
C LEU A 565 41.00 11.77 -24.29
N ARG A 566 41.59 12.59 -25.17
CA ARG A 566 41.78 14.03 -24.92
C ARG A 566 40.45 14.77 -24.69
N ASN A 567 39.41 14.45 -25.46
CA ASN A 567 38.11 15.10 -25.36
C ASN A 567 37.34 14.59 -24.14
N TYR A 568 37.48 13.32 -23.81
CA TYR A 568 36.94 12.75 -22.57
C TYR A 568 37.53 13.44 -21.34
N LEU A 569 38.87 13.55 -21.27
CA LEU A 569 39.57 14.23 -20.18
C LEU A 569 39.11 15.68 -20.04
N MET A 570 39.05 16.43 -21.15
CA MET A 570 38.61 17.83 -21.14
C MET A 570 37.16 18.01 -20.66
N LYS A 571 36.26 17.07 -20.97
CA LYS A 571 34.83 17.18 -20.66
C LYS A 571 34.49 16.67 -19.25
N TYR A 572 35.07 15.55 -18.82
CA TYR A 572 34.67 14.86 -17.58
C TYR A 572 35.68 14.97 -16.44
N VAL A 573 36.98 15.11 -16.73
CA VAL A 573 38.04 15.08 -15.69
C VAL A 573 38.57 16.47 -15.36
N MET A 574 38.84 17.30 -16.38
CA MET A 574 39.45 18.63 -16.21
C MET A 574 38.62 19.60 -15.36
N PRO A 575 37.27 19.67 -15.42
CA PRO A 575 36.51 20.57 -14.57
C PRO A 575 36.69 20.28 -13.07
N SER A 576 36.56 19.00 -12.69
CA SER A 576 36.74 18.54 -11.30
C SER A 576 38.18 18.69 -10.84
N LEU A 577 39.16 18.36 -11.69
CA LEU A 577 40.57 18.54 -11.39
C LEU A 577 40.94 20.02 -11.23
N THR A 578 40.42 20.90 -12.09
CA THR A 578 40.68 22.35 -12.00
C THR A 578 40.10 22.93 -10.71
N ALA A 579 38.89 22.52 -10.33
CA ALA A 579 38.28 22.92 -9.06
C ALA A 579 39.12 22.44 -7.86
N ALA A 580 39.52 21.17 -7.86
CA ALA A 580 40.35 20.58 -6.81
C ALA A 580 41.74 21.25 -6.72
N MET A 581 42.39 21.53 -7.85
CA MET A 581 43.66 22.25 -7.91
C MET A 581 43.53 23.69 -7.41
N THR A 582 42.46 24.39 -7.78
CA THR A 582 42.17 25.74 -7.30
C THR A 582 42.01 25.74 -5.78
N GLU A 583 41.28 24.77 -5.25
CA GLU A 583 41.10 24.61 -3.81
C GLU A 583 42.40 24.21 -3.08
N CYS A 584 43.21 23.33 -3.67
CA CYS A 584 44.54 22.99 -3.17
C CYS A 584 45.46 24.21 -3.10
N THR A 585 45.44 25.09 -4.11
CA THR A 585 46.23 26.33 -4.09
C THR A 585 45.76 27.33 -3.02
N ARG A 586 44.48 27.28 -2.65
CA ARG A 586 43.90 28.10 -1.57
C ARG A 586 44.30 27.59 -0.19
N ILE A 587 44.24 26.27 0.02
CA ILE A 587 44.45 25.62 1.32
C ILE A 587 45.94 25.37 1.61
N LYS A 588 46.77 25.19 0.57
CA LYS A 588 48.20 24.86 0.66
C LYS A 588 48.50 23.72 1.65
N PRO A 589 47.93 22.52 1.41
CA PRO A 589 48.21 21.33 2.22
C PRO A 589 49.70 20.95 2.17
N GLU A 590 50.19 20.26 3.21
CA GLU A 590 51.59 19.81 3.30
C GLU A 590 51.98 18.84 2.18
N ASP A 591 51.08 17.94 1.78
CA ASP A 591 51.19 17.14 0.57
C ASP A 591 50.05 17.48 -0.42
N PRO A 592 50.33 18.26 -1.48
CA PRO A 592 49.33 18.64 -2.46
C PRO A 592 48.88 17.47 -3.35
N VAL A 593 49.67 16.40 -3.48
CA VAL A 593 49.30 15.24 -4.27
C VAL A 593 48.31 14.39 -3.49
N ASP A 594 48.61 14.10 -2.23
CA ASP A 594 47.72 13.33 -1.36
C ASP A 594 46.37 14.05 -1.14
N PHE A 595 46.41 15.38 -0.98
CA PHE A 595 45.21 16.21 -0.88
C PHE A 595 44.28 16.13 -2.11
N LEU A 596 44.84 15.98 -3.31
CA LEU A 596 44.08 15.84 -4.55
C LEU A 596 43.54 14.41 -4.73
N VAL A 597 44.26 13.40 -4.24
CA VAL A 597 43.90 11.97 -4.34
C VAL A 597 42.78 11.60 -3.35
N ILE A 598 42.75 12.18 -2.15
CA ILE A 598 41.76 11.89 -1.10
C ILE A 598 40.31 12.25 -1.51
N ARG A 599 40.11 13.12 -2.50
CA ARG A 599 38.77 13.43 -3.00
C ARG A 599 38.24 12.31 -3.90
N LYS A 600 37.43 11.43 -3.30
CA LYS A 600 36.74 10.28 -3.91
C LYS A 600 36.21 10.55 -5.34
N GLN A 601 35.63 11.72 -5.60
CA GLN A 601 35.13 12.11 -6.93
C GLN A 601 36.20 12.17 -8.04
N THR A 602 37.42 12.65 -7.74
CA THR A 602 38.49 12.75 -8.74
C THR A 602 39.09 11.37 -9.02
N LEU A 603 39.20 10.53 -7.99
CA LEU A 603 39.66 9.14 -8.12
C LEU A 603 38.67 8.30 -8.94
N ASP A 604 37.37 8.41 -8.65
CA ASP A 604 36.30 7.67 -9.35
C ASP A 604 36.26 8.03 -10.85
N LEU A 605 36.46 9.31 -11.19
CA LEU A 605 36.53 9.77 -12.58
C LEU A 605 37.77 9.25 -13.33
N LEU A 606 38.91 9.14 -12.64
CA LEU A 606 40.15 8.59 -13.19
C LEU A 606 40.08 7.06 -13.34
N LEU A 607 39.51 6.36 -12.36
CA LEU A 607 39.23 4.92 -12.42
C LEU A 607 38.26 4.58 -13.55
N ASN A 608 37.21 5.38 -13.73
CA ASN A 608 36.30 5.24 -14.87
C ASN A 608 37.03 5.48 -16.19
N MET A 609 37.86 6.52 -16.30
CA MET A 609 38.69 6.74 -17.49
C MET A 609 39.60 5.54 -17.79
N LEU A 610 40.26 4.97 -16.78
CA LEU A 610 41.13 3.82 -16.93
C LEU A 610 40.35 2.58 -17.39
N ASN A 611 39.18 2.33 -16.80
CA ASN A 611 38.29 1.24 -17.21
C ASN A 611 37.77 1.40 -18.65
N ILE A 612 37.45 2.62 -19.07
CA ILE A 612 36.91 2.94 -20.40
C ILE A 612 37.96 2.75 -21.50
N PHE A 613 39.19 3.26 -21.30
CA PHE A 613 40.19 3.31 -22.36
C PHE A 613 41.17 2.13 -22.35
N TYR A 614 41.37 1.48 -21.21
CA TYR A 614 42.33 0.38 -21.07
C TYR A 614 41.68 -0.99 -20.84
N GLY A 615 40.34 -1.03 -20.70
CA GLY A 615 39.58 -2.25 -20.40
C GLY A 615 39.94 -2.83 -19.04
N LYS A 616 39.18 -3.84 -18.58
CA LYS A 616 39.52 -4.63 -17.37
C LYS A 616 40.91 -5.26 -17.54
N THR A 617 41.96 -4.53 -17.18
CA THR A 617 43.26 -5.12 -16.96
C THR A 617 43.15 -5.88 -15.64
N ASN A 618 43.40 -7.19 -15.69
CA ASN A 618 43.49 -8.07 -14.53
C ASN A 618 44.72 -7.70 -13.68
N LYS A 619 44.72 -6.49 -13.11
CA LYS A 619 45.77 -5.99 -12.23
C LYS A 619 45.10 -5.44 -10.98
N ASN A 620 45.56 -5.94 -9.83
CA ASN A 620 45.08 -5.62 -8.50
C ASN A 620 44.86 -4.10 -8.35
N ASP A 621 43.72 -3.72 -7.77
CA ASP A 621 43.29 -2.33 -7.56
C ASP A 621 44.35 -1.43 -6.88
N GLU A 622 45.27 -2.01 -6.09
CA GLU A 622 46.41 -1.30 -5.49
C GLU A 622 47.45 -0.76 -6.49
N GLU A 623 47.64 -1.39 -7.65
CA GLU A 623 48.63 -0.96 -8.66
C GLU A 623 48.07 0.10 -9.62
N ILE A 624 46.74 0.23 -9.69
CA ILE A 624 46.01 1.25 -10.47
C ILE A 624 45.76 2.50 -9.60
N THR A 625 45.61 2.32 -8.29
CA THR A 625 45.41 3.41 -7.31
C THR A 625 46.72 4.13 -6.97
N ARG A 626 47.87 3.44 -7.03
CA ARG A 626 49.21 4.05 -6.95
C ARG A 626 49.57 4.77 -8.23
#